data_AF-A0A7S0MIF8-F1
#
_entry.id   AF-A0A7S0MIF8-F1
#
_cell.length_a   1.000
_cell.length_b   1.000
_cell.length_c   1.000
_cell.angle_alpha   90.00
_cell.angle_beta   90.00
_cell.angle_gamma   90.00
#
_symmetry.space_group_name_H-M   'P 1'
#
loop_
_entity.id
_entity.type
_entity.pdbx_description
1 polymer ?
#
loop_
_entity_poly.entity_id
_entity_poly.type
_entity_poly.pdbx_seq_one_letter_code
_entity_poly.pdbx_strand_id
1 'polypeptide(L)'
;SMLLDSLVGDAAWRGRYARDRSGAVIPWDLVKADIEATHPYKVFALRAMLAVPYFEKALYELPEAQLTPERIAALADEVEARVCGGLSSRPLLSVPHLLSDEASCYYHGYVLADMAVYQTREHLFRAFGSIVDNPAVGPALTEAYWKWGNSEMFLDLVHKFTGTPLTGDAWVRALEVDLEKKIEKEHAEYVQAAALPPPSAAPGEIDLGMRVRFVDGDVVISDTA
;
A
#
# COMPACT_ATOMS: atom_id res chain seq x y z
N SER A 1 3.15 -7.98 2.55
CA SER A 1 3.74 -6.96 1.65
C SER A 1 3.12 -5.60 1.93
N MET A 2 1.85 -5.38 1.57
CA MET A 2 1.21 -4.05 1.57
C MET A 2 1.24 -3.31 2.92
N LEU A 3 1.18 -4.01 4.05
CA LEU A 3 1.37 -3.39 5.36
C LEU A 3 2.76 -2.75 5.50
N LEU A 4 3.82 -3.44 5.09
CA LEU A 4 5.19 -2.90 5.15
C LEU A 4 5.37 -1.76 4.14
N ASP A 5 4.79 -1.90 2.94
CA ASP A 5 4.78 -0.84 1.93
C ASP A 5 4.08 0.43 2.44
N SER A 6 3.03 0.27 3.26
CA SER A 6 2.35 1.41 3.88
C SER A 6 3.22 2.14 4.90
N LEU A 7 4.17 1.47 5.56
CA LEU A 7 5.04 2.09 6.57
C LEU A 7 6.07 3.00 5.92
N VAL A 8 6.69 2.56 4.81
CA VAL A 8 7.74 3.35 4.15
C VAL A 8 7.22 4.66 3.57
N GLY A 9 5.92 4.76 3.31
CA GLY A 9 5.24 5.98 2.90
C GLY A 9 4.97 6.97 4.04
N ASP A 10 4.97 6.53 5.31
CA ASP A 10 4.67 7.38 6.46
C ASP A 10 5.80 8.39 6.71
N ALA A 11 5.47 9.64 6.99
CA ALA A 11 6.46 10.68 7.24
C ALA A 11 7.24 10.43 8.54
N ALA A 12 6.64 9.78 9.54
CA ALA A 12 7.37 9.27 10.70
C ALA A 12 8.49 8.31 10.29
N TRP A 13 8.19 7.33 9.43
CA TRP A 13 9.18 6.35 9.00
C TRP A 13 10.29 7.01 8.18
N ARG A 14 9.93 7.91 7.25
CA ARG A 14 10.90 8.67 6.45
C ARG A 14 11.75 9.59 7.32
N GLY A 15 11.15 10.31 8.26
CA GLY A 15 11.86 11.14 9.24
C GLY A 15 12.80 10.35 10.13
N ARG A 16 12.53 9.07 10.36
CA ARG A 16 13.36 8.16 11.16
C ARG A 16 14.51 7.51 10.37
N TYR A 17 14.21 7.01 9.18
CA TYR A 17 15.06 6.06 8.45
C TYR A 17 15.58 6.56 7.10
N ALA A 18 14.90 7.51 6.45
CA ALA A 18 15.39 8.08 5.20
C ALA A 18 16.52 9.07 5.51
N ARG A 19 17.75 8.60 5.30
CA ARG A 19 19.00 9.33 5.55
C ARG A 19 19.84 9.35 4.28
N ASP A 20 20.51 10.46 4.02
CA ASP A 20 21.51 10.51 2.96
C ASP A 20 22.85 9.90 3.42
N ARG A 21 23.85 9.89 2.53
CA ARG A 21 25.19 9.35 2.82
C ARG A 21 25.94 10.10 3.91
N SER A 22 25.56 11.34 4.22
CA SER A 22 26.12 12.12 5.32
C SER A 22 25.39 11.88 6.65
N GLY A 23 24.32 11.07 6.64
CA GLY A 23 23.45 10.84 7.78
C GLY A 23 22.41 11.94 7.99
N ALA A 24 22.22 12.85 7.04
CA ALA A 24 21.19 13.89 7.14
C ALA A 24 19.81 13.31 6.84
N VAL A 25 18.79 13.77 7.58
CA VAL A 25 17.38 13.37 7.40
C VAL A 25 16.85 13.90 6.06
N ILE A 26 15.98 13.12 5.40
CA ILE A 26 15.23 13.62 4.24
C ILE A 26 14.55 14.96 4.57
N PRO A 27 14.73 16.02 3.77
CA PRO A 27 14.08 17.30 4.02
C PRO A 27 12.55 17.18 4.03
N TRP A 28 11.91 17.83 5.00
CA TRP A 28 10.44 17.86 5.11
C TRP A 28 9.77 18.34 3.82
N ASP A 29 10.33 19.36 3.16
CA ASP A 29 9.74 19.91 1.92
C ASP A 29 9.60 18.86 0.81
N LEU A 30 10.50 17.87 0.75
CA LEU A 30 10.38 16.76 -0.20
C LEU A 30 9.27 15.77 0.20
N VAL A 31 9.10 15.53 1.50
CA VAL A 31 7.99 14.69 2.01
C VAL A 31 6.65 15.37 1.74
N LYS A 32 6.55 16.68 2.01
CA LYS A 32 5.37 17.49 1.72
C LYS A 32 5.02 17.48 0.24
N ALA A 33 6.00 17.71 -0.64
CA ALA A 33 5.79 17.72 -2.08
C ALA A 33 5.26 16.36 -2.59
N ASP A 34 5.75 15.25 -2.05
CA ASP A 34 5.26 13.91 -2.37
C ASP A 34 3.82 13.69 -1.88
N ILE A 35 3.45 14.17 -0.68
CA ILE A 35 2.08 14.13 -0.18
C ILE A 35 1.14 14.94 -1.10
N GLU A 36 1.53 16.18 -1.45
CA GLU A 36 0.75 17.05 -2.33
C GLU A 36 0.55 16.44 -3.73
N ALA A 37 1.58 15.79 -4.26
CA ALA A 37 1.53 15.17 -5.59
C ALA A 37 0.68 13.89 -5.62
N THR A 38 0.64 13.12 -4.53
CA THR A 38 0.03 11.78 -4.53
C THR A 38 -1.35 11.71 -3.86
N HIS A 39 -1.59 12.51 -2.84
CA HIS A 39 -2.81 12.45 -2.03
C HIS A 39 -4.10 12.64 -2.84
N PRO A 40 -4.21 13.65 -3.75
CA PRO A 40 -5.43 13.84 -4.54
C PRO A 40 -5.81 12.66 -5.43
N TYR A 41 -4.83 11.81 -5.79
CA TYR A 41 -5.03 10.68 -6.68
C TYR A 41 -5.32 9.37 -5.94
N LYS A 42 -5.31 9.33 -4.60
CA LYS A 42 -5.53 8.08 -3.85
C LYS A 42 -6.90 7.45 -4.10
N VAL A 43 -7.95 8.27 -4.24
CA VAL A 43 -9.29 7.79 -4.61
C VAL A 43 -9.29 7.19 -6.02
N PHE A 44 -8.61 7.84 -6.97
CA PHE A 44 -8.47 7.32 -8.33
C PHE A 44 -7.71 5.98 -8.33
N ALA A 45 -6.63 5.87 -7.55
CA ALA A 45 -5.85 4.64 -7.43
C ALA A 45 -6.68 3.47 -6.87
N LEU A 46 -7.50 3.71 -5.83
CA LEU A 46 -8.45 2.71 -5.32
C LEU A 46 -9.45 2.30 -6.41
N ARG A 47 -10.07 3.26 -7.10
CA ARG A 47 -11.04 2.96 -8.17
C ARG A 47 -10.42 2.15 -9.31
N ALA A 48 -9.20 2.49 -9.71
CA ALA A 48 -8.45 1.73 -10.71
C ALA A 48 -8.15 0.30 -10.23
N MET A 49 -7.80 0.12 -8.96
CA MET A 49 -7.61 -1.21 -8.36
C MET A 49 -8.91 -2.03 -8.33
N LEU A 50 -10.05 -1.39 -8.01
CA LEU A 50 -11.37 -2.01 -8.01
C LEU A 50 -11.86 -2.39 -9.42
N ALA A 51 -11.52 -1.61 -10.43
CA ALA A 51 -11.97 -1.87 -11.80
C ALA A 51 -11.55 -3.28 -12.27
N VAL A 52 -10.36 -3.75 -11.88
CA VAL A 52 -9.83 -5.07 -12.26
C VAL A 52 -10.73 -6.23 -11.81
N PRO A 53 -11.05 -6.43 -10.52
CA PRO A 53 -11.93 -7.53 -10.10
C PRO A 53 -13.38 -7.36 -10.57
N TYR A 54 -13.87 -6.12 -10.77
CA TYR A 54 -15.18 -5.90 -11.37
C TYR A 54 -15.22 -6.36 -12.84
N PHE A 55 -14.12 -6.15 -13.56
CA PHE A 55 -13.96 -6.68 -14.91
C PHE A 55 -13.83 -8.20 -14.91
N GLU A 56 -12.98 -8.78 -14.06
CA GLU A 56 -12.85 -10.24 -13.93
C GLU A 56 -14.20 -10.89 -13.70
N LYS A 57 -14.96 -10.40 -12.71
CA LYS A 57 -16.32 -10.91 -12.43
C LYS A 57 -17.21 -10.81 -13.67
N ALA A 58 -17.27 -9.64 -14.31
CA ALA A 58 -18.15 -9.43 -15.46
C ALA A 58 -17.75 -10.30 -16.66
N LEU A 59 -16.45 -10.49 -16.89
CA LEU A 59 -15.92 -11.31 -17.96
C LEU A 59 -16.29 -12.79 -17.76
N TYR A 60 -16.12 -13.31 -16.55
CA TYR A 60 -16.42 -14.71 -16.23
C TYR A 60 -17.92 -15.00 -16.14
N GLU A 61 -18.76 -13.97 -16.05
CA GLU A 61 -20.22 -14.07 -16.13
C GLU A 61 -20.77 -13.89 -17.56
N LEU A 62 -19.93 -13.55 -18.54
CA LEU A 62 -20.37 -13.48 -19.94
C LEU A 62 -20.73 -14.87 -20.47
N PRO A 63 -21.82 -15.00 -21.24
CA PRO A 63 -22.08 -16.20 -22.01
C PRO A 63 -20.92 -16.49 -22.97
N GLU A 64 -20.55 -17.76 -23.13
CA GLU A 64 -19.42 -18.18 -23.97
C GLU A 64 -19.52 -17.65 -25.41
N ALA A 65 -20.73 -17.61 -25.98
CA ALA A 65 -20.99 -17.06 -27.31
C ALA A 65 -20.65 -15.57 -27.46
N GLN A 66 -20.46 -14.84 -26.35
CA GLN A 66 -20.09 -13.44 -26.32
C GLN A 66 -18.59 -13.23 -26.06
N LEU A 67 -17.79 -14.29 -25.88
CA LEU A 67 -16.34 -14.19 -25.64
C LEU A 67 -15.57 -13.91 -26.93
N THR A 68 -15.81 -12.74 -27.54
CA THR A 68 -15.04 -12.24 -28.68
C THR A 68 -14.08 -11.12 -28.24
N PRO A 69 -12.96 -10.91 -28.95
CA PRO A 69 -12.04 -9.82 -28.63
C PRO A 69 -12.72 -8.44 -28.52
N GLU A 70 -13.65 -8.15 -29.41
CA GLU A 70 -14.38 -6.87 -29.46
C GLU A 70 -15.29 -6.71 -28.24
N ARG A 71 -15.99 -7.79 -27.83
CA ARG A 71 -16.85 -7.73 -26.64
C ARG A 71 -16.03 -7.58 -25.37
N ILE A 72 -14.89 -8.28 -25.26
CA ILE A 72 -14.00 -8.20 -24.09
C ILE A 72 -13.41 -6.79 -23.97
N ALA A 73 -12.95 -6.20 -25.07
CA ALA A 73 -12.47 -4.81 -25.08
C ALA A 73 -13.57 -3.82 -24.68
N ALA A 74 -14.77 -3.94 -25.27
CA ALA A 74 -15.91 -3.10 -24.90
C ALA A 74 -16.31 -3.28 -23.42
N LEU A 75 -16.24 -4.50 -22.89
CA LEU A 75 -16.53 -4.76 -21.48
C LEU A 75 -15.51 -4.08 -20.56
N ALA A 76 -14.23 -4.07 -20.93
CA ALA A 76 -13.20 -3.38 -20.17
C ALA A 76 -13.49 -1.86 -20.10
N ASP A 77 -13.81 -1.25 -21.24
CA ASP A 77 -14.19 0.16 -21.32
C ASP A 77 -15.46 0.48 -20.51
N GLU A 78 -16.48 -0.39 -20.57
CA GLU A 78 -17.70 -0.27 -19.76
C GLU A 78 -17.40 -0.26 -18.26
N VAL A 79 -16.49 -1.15 -17.81
CA VAL A 79 -16.09 -1.23 -16.40
C VAL A 79 -15.28 -0.01 -15.98
N GLU A 80 -14.31 0.44 -16.79
CA GLU A 80 -13.56 1.67 -16.51
C GLU A 80 -14.47 2.89 -16.43
N ALA A 81 -15.35 3.08 -17.41
CA ALA A 81 -16.29 4.19 -17.42
C ALA A 81 -17.16 4.21 -16.17
N ARG A 82 -17.67 3.04 -15.75
CA ARG A 82 -18.52 2.90 -14.56
C ARG A 82 -17.73 3.08 -13.25
N VAL A 83 -16.60 2.39 -13.10
CA VAL A 83 -15.87 2.31 -11.82
C VAL A 83 -14.95 3.50 -11.64
N CYS A 84 -14.26 3.95 -12.69
CA CYS A 84 -13.29 5.06 -12.66
C CYS A 84 -13.89 6.40 -13.11
N GLY A 85 -15.06 6.41 -13.76
CA GLY A 85 -15.73 7.62 -14.25
C GLY A 85 -15.26 8.04 -15.65
N GLY A 86 -14.52 7.19 -16.35
CA GLY A 86 -13.96 7.42 -17.68
C GLY A 86 -12.87 6.40 -17.99
N LEU A 87 -12.34 6.45 -19.22
CA LEU A 87 -11.21 5.61 -19.63
C LEU A 87 -9.95 5.99 -18.85
N SER A 88 -9.21 4.97 -18.43
CA SER A 88 -7.96 5.15 -17.68
C SER A 88 -6.78 5.45 -18.60
N SER A 89 -5.80 6.23 -18.14
CA SER A 89 -4.52 6.44 -18.86
C SER A 89 -3.73 5.13 -19.00
N ARG A 90 -3.96 4.19 -18.09
CA ARG A 90 -3.51 2.80 -18.19
C ARG A 90 -4.75 1.93 -18.43
N PRO A 91 -4.98 1.43 -19.65
CA PRO A 91 -6.14 0.60 -19.96
C PRO A 91 -6.18 -0.67 -19.12
N LEU A 92 -7.38 -1.11 -18.73
CA LEU A 92 -7.60 -2.26 -17.87
C LEU A 92 -7.01 -3.55 -18.46
N LEU A 93 -7.12 -3.76 -19.78
CA LEU A 93 -6.52 -4.92 -20.46
C LEU A 93 -4.98 -4.91 -20.49
N SER A 94 -4.33 -3.82 -20.04
CA SER A 94 -2.87 -3.79 -19.84
C SER A 94 -2.43 -4.38 -18.49
N VAL A 95 -3.36 -4.80 -17.64
CA VAL A 95 -3.06 -5.43 -16.36
C VAL A 95 -2.65 -6.89 -16.61
N PRO A 96 -1.37 -7.27 -16.40
CA PRO A 96 -0.88 -8.60 -16.79
C PRO A 96 -1.52 -9.73 -15.97
N HIS A 97 -1.96 -9.44 -14.74
CA HIS A 97 -2.62 -10.42 -13.87
C HIS A 97 -3.89 -11.01 -14.48
N LEU A 98 -4.57 -10.27 -15.37
CA LEU A 98 -5.74 -10.76 -16.10
C LEU A 98 -5.39 -11.89 -17.08
N LEU A 99 -4.13 -12.00 -17.49
CA LEU A 99 -3.67 -12.90 -18.56
C LEU A 99 -2.80 -14.05 -18.03
N SER A 100 -2.44 -14.02 -16.74
CA SER A 100 -1.64 -15.07 -16.10
C SER A 100 -2.52 -16.09 -15.39
N ASP A 101 -2.25 -17.38 -15.63
CA ASP A 101 -2.99 -18.51 -15.04
C ASP A 101 -3.04 -18.41 -13.51
N GLU A 102 -1.91 -18.09 -12.88
CA GLU A 102 -1.75 -18.03 -11.42
C GLU A 102 -2.41 -16.82 -10.73
N ALA A 103 -2.87 -15.81 -11.47
CA ALA A 103 -3.41 -14.57 -10.87
C ALA A 103 -4.74 -14.08 -11.46
N SER A 104 -5.25 -14.75 -12.50
CA SER A 104 -6.57 -14.45 -13.06
C SER A 104 -7.69 -14.79 -12.06
N CYS A 105 -8.75 -13.98 -12.04
CA CYS A 105 -9.84 -14.10 -11.07
C CYS A 105 -9.40 -14.00 -9.59
N TYR A 106 -8.23 -13.43 -9.34
CA TYR A 106 -7.63 -13.36 -8.02
C TYR A 106 -7.34 -11.92 -7.57
N TYR A 107 -7.51 -10.92 -8.44
CA TYR A 107 -7.10 -9.55 -8.16
C TYR A 107 -7.86 -8.91 -6.99
N HIS A 108 -9.09 -9.38 -6.72
CA HIS A 108 -9.85 -8.99 -5.54
C HIS A 108 -9.09 -9.23 -4.22
N GLY A 109 -8.15 -10.19 -4.19
CA GLY A 109 -7.26 -10.43 -3.07
C GLY A 109 -6.42 -9.20 -2.68
N TYR A 110 -5.95 -8.40 -3.65
CA TYR A 110 -5.23 -7.15 -3.37
C TYR A 110 -6.13 -6.12 -2.68
N VAL A 111 -7.37 -5.98 -3.15
CA VAL A 111 -8.34 -5.04 -2.57
C VAL A 111 -8.66 -5.43 -1.12
N LEU A 112 -8.95 -6.72 -0.87
CA LEU A 112 -9.24 -7.23 0.47
C LEU A 112 -8.04 -7.11 1.41
N ALA A 113 -6.82 -7.37 0.90
CA ALA A 113 -5.60 -7.20 1.67
C ALA A 113 -5.37 -5.74 2.06
N ASP A 114 -5.58 -4.78 1.16
CA ASP A 114 -5.39 -3.36 1.48
C ASP A 114 -6.45 -2.85 2.45
N MET A 115 -7.72 -3.25 2.29
CA MET A 115 -8.76 -3.00 3.30
C MET A 115 -8.29 -3.45 4.70
N ALA A 116 -7.70 -4.64 4.79
CA ALA A 116 -7.16 -5.16 6.04
C ALA A 116 -5.97 -4.35 6.54
N VAL A 117 -5.10 -3.84 5.66
CA VAL A 117 -3.99 -2.94 6.05
C VAL A 117 -4.52 -1.70 6.75
N TYR A 118 -5.50 -1.00 6.18
CA TYR A 118 -6.07 0.20 6.81
C TYR A 118 -6.73 -0.12 8.16
N GLN A 119 -7.53 -1.18 8.22
CA GLN A 119 -8.19 -1.60 9.47
C GLN A 119 -7.17 -2.02 10.54
N THR A 120 -6.13 -2.73 10.15
CA THR A 120 -5.02 -3.15 11.03
C THR A 120 -4.25 -1.94 11.56
N ARG A 121 -3.91 -1.00 10.69
CA ARG A 121 -3.18 0.22 11.09
C ARG A 121 -4.00 1.05 12.06
N GLU A 122 -5.29 1.25 11.79
CA GLU A 122 -6.17 1.98 12.70
C GLU A 122 -6.25 1.29 14.08
N HIS A 123 -6.36 -0.04 14.10
CA HIS A 123 -6.32 -0.81 15.34
C HIS A 123 -4.99 -0.61 16.10
N LEU A 124 -3.85 -0.75 15.42
CA LEU A 124 -2.52 -0.58 16.02
C LEU A 124 -2.31 0.84 16.56
N PHE A 125 -2.70 1.87 15.80
CA PHE A 125 -2.63 3.26 16.27
C PHE A 125 -3.51 3.49 17.49
N ARG A 126 -4.73 2.94 17.52
CA ARG A 126 -5.61 3.04 18.70
C ARG A 126 -5.03 2.32 19.91
N ALA A 127 -4.40 1.17 19.71
CA ALA A 127 -3.84 0.36 20.80
C ALA A 127 -2.54 0.93 21.36
N PHE A 128 -1.67 1.47 20.50
CA PHE A 128 -0.28 1.78 20.85
C PHE A 128 0.13 3.24 20.64
N GLY A 129 -0.73 4.06 20.04
CA GLY A 129 -0.50 5.48 19.75
C GLY A 129 0.46 5.76 18.58
N SER A 130 1.39 4.85 18.30
CA SER A 130 2.36 4.94 17.20
C SER A 130 2.67 3.56 16.63
N ILE A 131 3.09 3.51 15.36
CA ILE A 131 3.51 2.26 14.72
C ILE A 131 5.04 2.20 14.56
N VAL A 132 5.66 3.27 14.06
CA VAL A 132 7.11 3.34 13.83
C VAL A 132 7.85 3.20 15.16
N ASP A 133 8.83 2.30 15.21
CA ASP A 133 9.68 1.97 16.37
C ASP A 133 8.94 1.52 17.64
N ASN A 134 7.65 1.19 17.53
CA ASN A 134 6.91 0.69 18.67
C ASN A 134 7.22 -0.81 18.88
N PRO A 135 7.83 -1.21 20.01
CA PRO A 135 8.28 -2.58 20.23
C PRO A 135 7.13 -3.58 20.37
N ALA A 136 5.89 -3.11 20.60
CA ALA A 136 4.72 -3.98 20.69
C ALA A 136 4.15 -4.38 19.31
N VAL A 137 4.45 -3.63 18.24
CA VAL A 137 3.85 -3.84 16.91
C VAL A 137 4.28 -5.16 16.28
N GLY A 138 5.60 -5.44 16.25
CA GLY A 138 6.13 -6.67 15.66
C GLY A 138 5.58 -7.95 16.30
N PRO A 139 5.63 -8.08 17.64
CA PRO A 139 4.99 -9.19 18.35
C PRO A 139 3.48 -9.30 18.08
N ALA A 140 2.75 -8.18 18.09
CA ALA A 140 1.31 -8.18 17.80
C ALA A 140 1.01 -8.71 16.40
N LEU A 141 1.73 -8.25 15.37
CA LEU A 141 1.57 -8.72 13.98
C LEU A 141 1.98 -10.19 13.81
N THR A 142 3.02 -10.63 14.53
CA THR A 142 3.48 -12.02 14.51
C THR A 142 2.40 -12.96 15.02
N GLU A 143 1.82 -12.61 16.16
CA GLU A 143 0.76 -13.37 16.81
C GLU A 143 -0.56 -13.32 16.03
N ALA A 144 -0.87 -12.19 15.40
CA ALA A 144 -2.10 -11.99 14.66
C ALA A 144 -2.10 -12.61 13.26
N TYR A 145 -0.99 -12.49 12.51
CA TYR A 145 -0.97 -12.82 11.09
C TYR A 145 0.13 -13.82 10.71
N TRP A 146 1.38 -13.56 11.10
CA TRP A 146 2.52 -14.22 10.43
C TRP A 146 2.72 -15.67 10.81
N LYS A 147 2.43 -16.06 12.06
CA LYS A 147 2.67 -17.44 12.52
C LYS A 147 1.68 -18.47 11.98
N TRP A 148 0.54 -18.03 11.43
CA TRP A 148 -0.56 -18.92 11.07
C TRP A 148 -0.43 -19.56 9.69
N GLY A 149 0.25 -18.90 8.74
CA GLY A 149 0.29 -19.37 7.35
C GLY A 149 -1.12 -19.65 6.82
N ASN A 150 -1.35 -20.86 6.31
CA ASN A 150 -2.67 -21.29 5.80
C ASN A 150 -3.48 -22.14 6.82
N SER A 151 -3.10 -22.15 8.10
CA SER A 151 -3.83 -22.90 9.15
C SER A 151 -5.07 -22.20 9.68
N GLU A 152 -5.26 -20.92 9.31
CA GLU A 152 -6.37 -20.07 9.74
C GLU A 152 -6.90 -19.27 8.55
N MET A 153 -8.19 -18.94 8.56
CA MET A 153 -8.81 -18.14 7.51
C MET A 153 -8.48 -16.66 7.67
N PHE A 154 -8.08 -16.02 6.57
CA PHE A 154 -7.62 -14.63 6.57
C PHE A 154 -8.64 -13.66 7.21
N LEU A 155 -9.93 -13.75 6.84
CA LEU A 155 -10.96 -12.89 7.38
C LEU A 155 -11.16 -13.10 8.90
N ASP A 156 -10.99 -14.33 9.37
CA ASP A 156 -11.05 -14.65 10.80
C ASP A 156 -9.84 -14.07 11.53
N LEU A 157 -8.64 -14.09 10.93
CA LEU A 157 -7.45 -13.45 11.51
C LEU A 157 -7.65 -11.93 11.65
N VAL A 158 -8.19 -11.27 10.62
CA VAL A 158 -8.51 -9.83 10.69
C VAL A 158 -9.52 -9.56 11.79
N HIS A 159 -10.59 -10.37 11.89
CA HIS A 159 -11.59 -10.21 12.93
C HIS A 159 -11.02 -10.42 14.33
N LYS A 160 -10.30 -11.53 14.55
CA LYS A 160 -9.65 -11.86 15.82
C LYS A 160 -8.71 -10.74 16.29
N PHE A 161 -7.94 -10.15 15.37
CA PHE A 161 -6.98 -9.11 15.73
C PHE A 161 -7.63 -7.74 15.94
N THR A 162 -8.45 -7.30 14.99
CA THR A 162 -8.95 -5.93 14.97
C THR A 162 -10.21 -5.73 15.85
N GLY A 163 -10.88 -6.83 16.19
CA GLY A 163 -12.10 -6.88 17.00
C GLY A 163 -13.40 -6.77 16.20
N THR A 164 -13.32 -6.57 14.87
CA THR A 164 -14.48 -6.46 13.97
C THR A 164 -14.22 -7.18 12.66
N PRO A 165 -15.26 -7.66 11.95
CA PRO A 165 -15.11 -8.19 10.59
C PRO A 165 -14.37 -7.21 9.66
N LEU A 166 -13.82 -7.72 8.55
CA LEU A 166 -13.17 -6.87 7.55
C LEU A 166 -14.18 -5.87 6.95
N THR A 167 -13.84 -4.58 6.99
CA THR A 167 -14.64 -3.49 6.42
C THR A 167 -13.75 -2.52 5.63
N GLY A 168 -14.37 -1.70 4.78
CA GLY A 168 -13.67 -0.63 4.04
C GLY A 168 -13.54 0.67 4.85
N ASP A 169 -14.15 0.76 6.03
CA ASP A 169 -14.39 2.04 6.68
C ASP A 169 -13.12 2.77 7.06
N ALA A 170 -12.10 2.05 7.53
CA ALA A 170 -10.80 2.65 7.85
C ALA A 170 -10.09 3.19 6.60
N TRP A 171 -10.25 2.52 5.45
CA TRP A 171 -9.71 2.97 4.18
C TRP A 171 -10.46 4.21 3.69
N VAL A 172 -11.80 4.19 3.72
CA VAL A 172 -12.64 5.34 3.34
C VAL A 172 -12.31 6.55 4.21
N ARG A 173 -12.26 6.40 5.53
CA ARG A 173 -11.86 7.48 6.46
C ARG A 173 -10.49 8.07 6.10
N ALA A 174 -9.53 7.22 5.73
CA ALA A 174 -8.20 7.68 5.34
C ALA A 174 -8.20 8.48 4.02
N LEU A 175 -9.11 8.16 3.09
CA LEU A 175 -9.29 8.88 1.82
C LEU A 175 -10.07 10.19 1.97
N GLU A 176 -10.90 10.31 3.01
CA GLU A 176 -11.69 11.52 3.32
C GLU A 176 -10.90 12.60 4.06
N VAL A 177 -9.66 12.31 4.48
CA VAL A 177 -8.81 13.31 5.16
C VAL A 177 -8.44 14.42 4.17
N ASP A 178 -8.71 15.67 4.52
CA ASP A 178 -8.28 16.82 3.72
C ASP A 178 -6.75 16.88 3.61
N LEU A 179 -6.24 17.31 2.45
CA LEU A 179 -4.81 17.41 2.18
C LEU A 179 -4.07 18.22 3.26
N GLU A 180 -4.61 19.38 3.66
CA GLU A 180 -4.00 20.24 4.69
C GLU A 180 -3.88 19.51 6.03
N LYS A 181 -4.94 18.83 6.48
CA LYS A 181 -4.93 18.03 7.70
C LYS A 181 -3.95 16.86 7.62
N LYS A 182 -3.85 16.22 6.45
CA LYS A 182 -2.88 15.15 6.20
C LYS A 182 -1.46 15.68 6.35
N ILE A 183 -1.15 16.81 5.74
CA ILE A 183 0.17 17.47 5.84
C ILE A 183 0.48 17.86 7.29
N GLU A 184 -0.46 18.47 8.01
CA GLU A 184 -0.28 18.85 9.42
C GLU A 184 0.05 17.64 10.30
N LYS A 185 -0.73 16.55 10.16
CA LYS A 185 -0.53 15.32 10.92
C LYS A 185 0.83 14.69 10.60
N GLU A 186 1.14 14.49 9.32
CA GLU A 186 2.40 13.89 8.87
C GLU A 186 3.61 14.74 9.27
N HIS A 187 3.48 16.07 9.31
CA HIS A 187 4.53 16.96 9.75
C HIS A 187 4.84 16.77 11.24
N ALA A 188 3.81 16.71 12.08
CA ALA A 188 3.98 16.49 13.51
C ALA A 188 4.67 15.15 13.79
N GLU A 189 4.24 14.10 13.09
CA GLU A 189 4.83 12.75 13.18
C GLU A 189 6.28 12.72 12.67
N TYR A 190 6.57 13.40 11.55
CA TYR A 190 7.92 13.57 11.02
C TYR A 190 8.86 14.27 12.01
N VAL A 191 8.44 15.40 12.59
CA VAL A 191 9.26 16.18 13.54
C VAL A 191 9.60 15.35 14.77
N GLN A 192 8.63 14.61 15.31
CA GLN A 192 8.86 13.72 16.45
C GLN A 192 9.88 12.62 16.11
N ALA A 193 9.71 11.97 14.95
CA ALA A 193 10.59 10.88 14.52
C ALA A 193 12.01 11.35 14.16
N ALA A 194 12.13 12.52 13.54
CA ALA A 194 13.41 13.11 13.15
C ALA A 194 14.23 13.65 14.33
N ALA A 195 13.57 14.01 15.44
CA ALA A 195 14.23 14.45 16.67
C ALA A 195 14.86 13.31 17.47
N LEU A 196 14.49 12.05 17.19
CA LEU A 196 15.11 10.90 17.83
C LEU A 196 16.55 10.71 17.35
N PRO A 197 17.45 10.19 18.21
CA PRO A 197 18.79 9.79 17.78
C PRO A 197 18.71 8.90 16.53
N PRO A 198 19.69 8.96 15.62
CA PRO A 198 19.78 8.04 14.49
C PRO A 198 19.60 6.60 14.99
N PRO A 199 18.94 5.72 14.23
CA PRO A 199 18.74 4.35 14.67
C PRO A 199 20.12 3.78 14.95
N SER A 200 20.40 3.41 16.21
CA SER A 200 21.62 2.70 16.52
C SER A 200 21.56 1.39 15.74
N ALA A 201 22.64 1.04 15.04
CA ALA A 201 22.81 -0.33 14.58
C ALA A 201 22.51 -1.24 15.78
N ALA A 202 21.47 -2.07 15.66
CA ALA A 202 21.18 -3.03 16.71
C ALA A 202 22.47 -3.83 17.01
N PRO A 203 22.70 -4.30 18.24
CA PRO A 203 23.82 -5.19 18.50
C PRO A 203 23.76 -6.38 17.53
N GLY A 204 24.76 -6.50 16.65
CA GLY A 204 24.74 -7.46 15.55
C GLY A 204 24.12 -6.90 14.26
N GLU A 205 24.66 -5.78 13.78
CA GLU A 205 24.36 -5.17 12.48
C GLU A 205 24.14 -6.25 11.41
N ILE A 206 22.89 -6.41 10.98
CA ILE A 206 22.54 -7.38 9.94
C ILE A 206 22.95 -6.75 8.61
N ASP A 207 24.19 -6.98 8.20
CA ASP A 207 24.62 -6.72 6.84
C ASP A 207 23.97 -7.77 5.92
N LEU A 208 22.96 -7.33 5.17
CA LEU A 208 22.29 -8.16 4.16
C LEU A 208 23.18 -8.42 2.93
N GLY A 209 24.36 -7.78 2.84
CA GLY A 209 25.21 -7.77 1.65
C GLY A 209 24.54 -7.10 0.45
N MET A 210 23.52 -6.26 0.69
CA MET A 210 22.69 -5.69 -0.37
C MET A 210 23.31 -4.41 -0.92
N ARG A 211 23.59 -4.40 -2.22
CA ARG A 211 23.99 -3.20 -2.97
C ARG A 211 22.87 -2.74 -3.89
N VAL A 212 22.27 -1.59 -3.60
CA VAL A 212 21.24 -0.98 -4.44
C VAL A 212 21.89 0.09 -5.31
N ARG A 213 21.68 -0.01 -6.63
CA ARG A 213 22.13 0.99 -7.60
C ARG A 213 20.94 1.59 -8.30
N PHE A 214 20.83 2.91 -8.28
CA PHE A 214 19.91 3.63 -9.14
C PHE A 214 20.65 3.98 -10.43
N VAL A 215 20.15 3.48 -11.56
CA VAL A 215 20.82 3.59 -12.87
C VAL A 215 19.88 4.18 -13.90
N ASP A 216 20.44 5.01 -14.79
CA ASP A 216 19.81 5.44 -16.03
C ASP A 216 20.64 4.90 -17.19
N GLY A 217 20.17 3.80 -17.79
CA GLY A 217 20.95 2.99 -18.72
C GLY A 217 22.24 2.50 -18.07
N ASP A 218 23.39 2.92 -18.62
CA ASP A 218 24.72 2.59 -18.11
C ASP A 218 25.23 3.58 -17.04
N VAL A 219 24.48 4.65 -16.76
CA VAL A 219 24.88 5.70 -15.82
C VAL A 219 24.41 5.35 -14.42
N VAL A 220 25.34 5.20 -13.47
CA VAL A 220 24.98 5.09 -12.05
C VAL A 220 24.67 6.47 -11.50
N ILE A 221 23.41 6.71 -11.16
CA ILE A 221 22.93 7.94 -10.51
C ILE A 221 23.24 7.89 -9.01
N SER A 222 23.01 6.74 -8.36
CA SER A 222 23.35 6.53 -6.95
C SER A 222 23.66 5.06 -6.64
N ASP A 223 24.42 4.83 -5.57
CA ASP A 223 24.86 3.50 -5.13
C ASP A 223 24.85 3.45 -3.59
N THR A 224 24.55 2.30 -2.99
CA THR A 224 24.67 2.11 -1.54
C THR A 224 26.07 1.66 -1.10
N ALA A 225 26.98 1.40 -2.05
CA ALA A 225 28.40 1.22 -1.78
C ALA A 225 29.15 2.54 -1.51
#